data_AF-A0A8T5Q7S1-F1
#
_entry.id   AF-A0A8T5Q7S1-F1
#
_cell.length_a   1.000
_cell.length_b   1.000
_cell.length_c   1.000
_cell.angle_alpha   90.00
_cell.angle_beta   90.00
_cell.angle_gamma   90.00
#
_symmetry.space_group_name_H-M   'P 1'
#
loop_
_entity.id
_entity.type
_entity.pdbx_description
1 polymer ?
#
loop_
_entity_poly.entity_id
_entity_poly.type
_entity_poly.pdbx_seq_one_letter_code
_entity_poly.pdbx_strand_id
1 'polypeptide(L)' 'MVKIQKLPSSQLVITIPKRLAEYEGLNKGMEVEFKKHKEGFLLVVKK' A
#
# COMPACT_ATOMS: atom_id res chain seq x y z
N MET A 1 -7.13 10.75 -0.23
CA MET A 1 -5.76 11.29 -0.34
C MET A 1 -4.80 10.19 0.09
N VAL A 2 -3.92 9.74 -0.82
CA VAL A 2 -2.86 8.76 -0.51
C VAL A 2 -1.57 9.54 -0.32
N LYS A 3 -0.81 9.27 0.76
CA LYS A 3 0.44 9.97 1.06
C LYS A 3 1.61 9.00 0.98
N ILE A 4 2.66 9.38 0.26
CA ILE A 4 3.91 8.62 0.19
C ILE A 4 4.96 9.38 1.00
N GLN A 5 5.61 8.70 1.94
CA GLN A 5 6.67 9.26 2.78
C GLN A 5 7.86 8.31 2.78
N LYS A 6 9.06 8.84 2.54
CA LYS A 6 10.32 8.10 2.67
C LYS A 6 10.91 8.44 4.03
N LEU A 7 11.05 7.44 4.89
CA LEU A 7 11.69 7.60 6.19
C LEU A 7 13.22 7.54 6.05
N PRO A 8 13.98 8.15 6.98
CA PRO A 8 15.45 8.09 6.98
C PRO A 8 16.01 6.67 7.07
N SER A 9 15.23 5.73 7.61
CA SER A 9 15.55 4.29 7.71
C SER A 9 15.49 3.53 6.38
N SER A 10 15.44 4.22 5.24
CA SER A 10 15.17 3.63 3.91
C SER A 10 13.81 2.93 3.78
N GLN A 11 12.91 3.14 4.74
CA GLN A 11 11.56 2.59 4.72
C GLN A 11 10.62 3.51 3.93
N LEU A 12 9.84 2.92 3.02
CA LEU A 12 8.77 3.61 2.30
C LEU A 12 7.45 3.38 3.03
N VAL A 13 6.76 4.47 3.39
CA VAL A 13 5.46 4.44 4.05
C VAL A 13 4.40 4.99 3.10
N ILE A 14 3.37 4.19 2.83
CA ILE A 14 2.21 4.57 2.03
C ILE A 14 1.01 4.63 2.96
N THR A 15 0.44 5.83 3.10
CA THR A 15 -0.76 6.03 3.91
C THR A 15 -1.98 5.91 3.01
N ILE A 16 -2.82 4.91 3.29
CA ILE A 16 -4.07 4.64 2.59
C ILE A 16 -5.23 5.09 3.48
N PRO A 17 -6.22 5.85 2.95
CA PRO A 17 -7.42 6.21 3.71
C PRO A 17 -8.19 4.97 4.19
N LYS A 18 -8.73 5.04 5.41
CA LYS A 18 -9.46 3.93 6.04
C LYS A 18 -10.57 3.33 5.16
N ARG A 19 -11.39 4.17 4.51
CA ARG A 19 -12.48 3.72 3.61
C ARG A 19 -11.97 2.88 2.45
N LEU A 20 -10.81 3.22 1.89
CA LEU A 20 -10.23 2.51 0.75
C LEU A 20 -9.58 1.20 1.20
N ALA A 21 -8.93 1.21 2.37
CA ALA A 21 -8.43 0.00 3.00
C ALA A 21 -9.55 -1.00 3.31
N GLU A 22 -10.69 -0.53 3.83
CA GLU A 22 -11.86 -1.38 4.10
C GLU A 22 -12.49 -1.93 2.82
N TYR A 23 -12.62 -1.10 1.78
CA TYR A 23 -13.14 -1.53 0.48
C TYR A 23 -12.27 -2.62 -0.18
N GLU A 24 -10.95 -2.48 -0.10
CA GLU A 24 -9.98 -3.45 -0.64
C GLU A 24 -9.69 -4.61 0.33
N GLY A 25 -10.27 -4.62 1.53
CA GLY A 25 -10.06 -5.67 2.54
C GLY A 25 -8.65 -5.70 3.17
N LEU A 26 -7.96 -4.56 3.19
CA LEU A 26 -6.62 -4.40 3.76
C LEU A 26 -6.68 -4.28 5.30
N ASN A 27 -6.23 -5.32 6.00
CA ASN A 27 -6.08 -5.36 7.46
C ASN A 27 -4.64 -5.06 7.90
N LYS A 28 -4.51 -4.60 9.16
CA LYS A 28 -3.20 -4.38 9.78
C LYS A 28 -2.43 -5.72 9.86
N GLY A 29 -1.17 -5.69 9.45
CA GLY A 29 -0.28 -6.87 9.48
C GLY A 29 -0.40 -7.78 8.26
N MET A 30 -1.20 -7.43 7.26
CA MET A 30 -1.28 -8.19 6.01
C MET A 30 -0.04 -7.99 5.15
N GLU A 31 0.40 -9.07 4.51
CA GLU A 31 1.43 -9.04 3.48
C GLU A 31 0.80 -8.67 2.13
N VAL A 32 1.40 -7.67 1.48
CA VAL A 32 0.99 -7.19 0.15
C VAL A 32 2.17 -7.26 -0.80
N GLU A 33 1.90 -7.68 -2.03
CA GLU A 33 2.89 -7.75 -3.09
C GLU A 33 2.79 -6.52 -3.99
N PHE A 34 3.92 -5.85 -4.20
CA PHE A 34 4.01 -4.74 -5.14
C PHE A 34 4.34 -5.27 -6.53
N LYS A 35 3.41 -5.12 -7.46
CA LYS A 35 3.64 -5.40 -8.88
C LYS A 35 3.78 -4.09 -9.66
N LYS A 36 4.74 -4.05 -10.58
CA LYS A 36 4.92 -2.90 -11.49
C LYS A 36 3.82 -2.94 -12.55
N HIS A 37 3.12 -1.83 -12.71
CA HIS A 37 2.17 -1.60 -13.79
C HIS A 37 2.62 -0.41 -14.65
N LYS A 38 2.15 -0.32 -15.89
CA LYS A 38 2.70 0.57 -16.93
C LYS A 38 2.89 2.03 -16.45
N GLU A 39 1.96 2.53 -15.64
CA GLU A 39 1.98 3.90 -15.12
C GLU A 39 1.86 3.96 -13.58
N GLY A 40 2.11 2.85 -12.87
CA GLY A 40 1.93 2.81 -11.42
C GLY A 40 2.34 1.52 -10.74
N PHE A 41 1.89 1.38 -9.49
CA PHE A 41 2.11 0.19 -8.68
C PHE A 41 0.76 -0.46 -8.37
N LEU A 42 0.68 -1.76 -8.60
CA LEU A 42 -0.44 -2.60 -8.21
C LEU A 42 -0.10 -3.25 -6.87
N LEU A 43 -0.92 -2.96 -5.86
CA LEU A 43 -0.87 -3.64 -4.58
C LEU A 43 -1.79 -4.86 -4.67
N VAL A 44 -1.21 -6.05 -4.62
CA VAL A 44 -1.96 -7.30 -4.62
C VAL A 44 -1.89 -7.91 -3.23
N VAL A 45 -3.04 -8.13 -2.61
CA VAL A 45 -3.13 -8.87 -1.35
C VAL A 45 -2.75 -10.32 -1.62
N LYS A 46 -1.71 -10.83 -0.94
CA LYS A 46 -1.47 -12.27 -0.90
C LYS A 46 -2.52 -12.91 0.01
N LYS A 47 -3.22 -13.91 -0.52
CA LYS A 47 -4.11 -14.78 0.25
C LYS A 47 -3.31 -15.84 0.99
#